data_AF-A0A7C5R8N7-F1
#
_entry.id   AF-A0A7C5R8N7-F1
#
_cell.length_a   1.000
_cell.length_b   1.000
_cell.length_c   1.000
_cell.angle_alpha   90.00
_cell.angle_beta   90.00
_cell.angle_gamma   90.00
#
_symmetry.space_group_name_H-M   'P 1'
#
loop_
_entity.id
_entity.type
_entity.pdbx_description
1 polymer ?
#
loop_
_entity_poly.entity_id
_entity_poly.type
_entity_poly.pdbx_seq_one_letter_code
_entity_poly.pdbx_strand_id
1 'polypeptide(L)'
;MLSILTEEINKLEGLIAYHERLLPSVSAASVGWHIDHSLRAIIGMSKALQKSDPAQYRPKLSWSGWWVQMLGWFPRGRGQAPAAVVTTGAVTSDSLHSLVQAARQMLTACAALPATSHFKHPAFGIHNKAQTIRLMIVHTRHHRRIIRDILAG
;
A
#
# COMPACT_ATOMS: atom_id res chain seq x y z
N MET A 1 0.33 -13.05 8.11
CA MET A 1 0.59 -11.78 7.39
C MET A 1 -0.64 -11.27 6.64
N LEU A 2 -1.34 -12.09 5.84
CA LEU A 2 -2.57 -11.62 5.16
C LEU A 2 -3.64 -11.12 6.13
N SER A 3 -3.87 -11.81 7.26
CA SER A 3 -4.77 -11.34 8.33
C SER A 3 -4.39 -9.96 8.89
N ILE A 4 -3.09 -9.68 9.03
CA ILE A 4 -2.59 -8.37 9.47
C ILE A 4 -2.94 -7.30 8.43
N LEU A 5 -2.75 -7.61 7.14
CA LEU A 5 -3.06 -6.66 6.07
C LEU A 5 -4.58 -6.42 5.95
N THR A 6 -5.40 -7.45 6.11
CA THR A 6 -6.87 -7.31 6.21
C THR A 6 -7.24 -6.37 7.35
N GLU A 7 -6.61 -6.52 8.51
CA GLU A 7 -6.84 -5.64 9.65
C GLU A 7 -6.39 -4.19 9.39
N GLU A 8 -5.30 -3.97 8.66
CA GLU A 8 -4.92 -2.61 8.25
C GLU A 8 -5.94 -2.01 7.26
N ILE A 9 -6.54 -2.81 6.36
CA ILE A 9 -7.63 -2.35 5.48
C ILE A 9 -8.87 -1.96 6.31
N ASN A 10 -9.25 -2.76 7.30
CA ASN A 10 -10.38 -2.43 8.20
C ASN A 10 -10.14 -1.08 8.91
N LYS A 11 -8.91 -0.86 9.39
CA LYS A 11 -8.54 0.41 10.02
C LYS A 11 -8.57 1.60 9.06
N LEU A 12 -8.25 1.39 7.78
CA LEU A 12 -8.40 2.43 6.76
C LEU A 12 -9.88 2.72 6.47
N GLU A 13 -10.70 1.69 6.34
CA GLU A 13 -12.14 1.82 6.12
C GLU A 13 -12.81 2.63 7.25
N GLY A 14 -12.46 2.34 8.51
CA GLY A 14 -12.95 3.09 9.66
C GLY A 14 -12.53 4.57 9.71
N LEU A 15 -11.60 5.00 8.86
CA LEU A 15 -11.14 6.39 8.76
C LEU A 15 -11.76 7.14 7.56
N ILE A 16 -12.59 6.48 6.74
CA ILE A 16 -13.21 7.08 5.55
C ILE A 16 -14.10 8.27 5.91
N ALA A 17 -14.79 8.25 7.06
CA ALA A 17 -15.61 9.38 7.52
C ALA A 17 -14.83 10.70 7.67
N TYR A 18 -13.50 10.64 7.73
CA TYR A 18 -12.64 11.81 7.82
C TYR A 18 -11.94 12.16 6.49
N HIS A 19 -12.37 11.61 5.35
CA HIS A 19 -11.61 11.70 4.09
C HIS A 19 -11.30 13.13 3.63
N GLU A 20 -12.14 14.11 3.97
CA GLU A 20 -11.95 15.52 3.61
C GLU A 20 -10.97 16.25 4.53
N ARG A 21 -10.62 15.67 5.69
CA ARG A 21 -9.71 16.31 6.65
C ARG A 21 -8.32 16.48 6.02
N LEU A 22 -7.77 17.67 6.17
CA LEU A 22 -6.46 18.06 5.69
C LEU A 22 -5.81 18.95 6.75
N LEU A 23 -4.52 18.69 7.01
CA LEU A 23 -3.69 19.51 7.88
C LEU A 23 -2.35 19.77 7.19
N PRO A 24 -2.20 20.91 6.50
CA PRO A 24 -1.02 21.20 5.67
C PRO A 24 0.32 21.19 6.43
N SER A 25 0.32 21.45 7.74
CA SER A 25 1.51 21.35 8.59
C SER A 25 2.03 19.90 8.73
N VAL A 26 1.18 18.90 8.49
CA VAL A 26 1.53 17.47 8.56
C VAL A 26 1.72 16.87 7.17
N SER A 27 0.81 17.18 6.23
CA SER A 27 0.81 16.64 4.87
C SER A 27 0.08 17.58 3.92
N ALA A 28 0.59 17.73 2.69
CA ALA A 28 -0.13 18.41 1.62
C ALA A 28 -1.34 17.62 1.10
N ALA A 29 -1.44 16.33 1.45
CA ALA A 29 -2.50 15.43 1.02
C ALA A 29 -3.55 15.21 2.13
N SER A 30 -4.82 15.07 1.75
CA SER A 30 -5.92 14.80 2.68
C SER A 30 -5.87 13.38 3.24
N VAL A 31 -6.66 13.12 4.28
CA VAL A 31 -6.90 11.77 4.79
C VAL A 31 -7.38 10.84 3.69
N GLY A 32 -8.34 11.28 2.87
CA GLY A 32 -8.87 10.52 1.75
C GLY A 32 -7.81 10.13 0.74
N TRP A 33 -6.90 11.05 0.41
CA TRP A 33 -5.79 10.76 -0.49
C TRP A 33 -4.88 9.65 0.06
N HIS A 34 -4.56 9.69 1.36
CA HIS A 34 -3.74 8.66 1.98
C HIS A 34 -4.43 7.29 2.03
N ILE A 35 -5.75 7.25 2.25
CA ILE A 35 -6.54 6.01 2.18
C ILE A 35 -6.53 5.47 0.74
N ASP A 36 -6.89 6.29 -0.25
CA ASP A 36 -6.92 5.93 -1.67
C ASP A 36 -5.57 5.38 -2.13
N HIS A 37 -4.49 6.12 -1.86
CA HIS A 37 -3.13 5.72 -2.22
C HIS A 37 -2.74 4.37 -1.61
N SER A 38 -3.06 4.16 -0.33
CA SER A 38 -2.76 2.89 0.37
C SER A 38 -3.50 1.72 -0.27
N LEU A 39 -4.79 1.88 -0.57
CA LEU A 39 -5.61 0.82 -1.18
C LEU A 39 -5.15 0.52 -2.62
N ARG A 40 -4.84 1.55 -3.42
CA ARG A 40 -4.30 1.37 -4.78
C ARG A 40 -2.95 0.67 -4.77
N ALA A 41 -2.07 0.99 -3.82
CA ALA A 41 -0.80 0.32 -3.66
C ALA A 41 -0.99 -1.18 -3.36
N ILE A 42 -1.89 -1.54 -2.44
CA ILE A 42 -2.25 -2.93 -2.14
C ILE A 42 -2.78 -3.65 -3.39
N ILE A 43 -3.72 -3.04 -4.11
CA ILE A 43 -4.31 -3.61 -5.32
C ILE A 43 -3.24 -3.81 -6.41
N GLY A 44 -2.42 -2.80 -6.67
CA GLY A 44 -1.38 -2.84 -7.70
C GLY A 44 -0.32 -3.90 -7.42
N MET A 45 0.18 -3.97 -6.19
CA MET A 45 1.14 -5.01 -5.80
C MET A 45 0.52 -6.41 -5.83
N SER A 46 -0.76 -6.56 -5.44
CA SER A 46 -1.48 -7.83 -5.55
C SER A 46 -1.64 -8.29 -7.00
N LYS A 47 -2.00 -7.38 -7.91
CA LYS A 47 -2.08 -7.66 -9.36
C LYS A 47 -0.72 -8.06 -9.93
N ALA A 48 0.37 -7.42 -9.49
CA ALA A 48 1.70 -7.79 -9.91
C ALA A 48 2.07 -9.22 -9.47
N LEU A 49 1.73 -9.61 -8.24
CA LEU A 49 1.92 -10.99 -7.77
C LEU A 49 1.11 -11.99 -8.61
N GLN A 50 -0.14 -11.69 -8.94
CA GLN A 50 -0.99 -12.55 -9.77
C GLN A 50 -0.46 -12.73 -11.20
N LYS A 51 0.06 -11.65 -11.80
CA LYS A 51 0.57 -11.66 -13.18
C LYS A 51 1.97 -12.28 -13.30
N SER A 52 2.70 -12.39 -12.19
CA SER A 52 4.07 -12.92 -12.20
C SER A 52 4.10 -14.41 -12.55
N ASP A 53 5.10 -14.82 -13.32
CA ASP A 53 5.40 -16.23 -13.57
C ASP A 53 6.26 -16.80 -12.41
N PRO A 54 5.73 -17.72 -11.59
CA PRO A 54 6.48 -18.29 -10.46
C PRO A 54 7.80 -18.96 -10.88
N ALA A 55 7.92 -19.48 -12.11
CA ALA A 55 9.13 -20.13 -12.62
C ALA A 55 10.26 -19.14 -12.91
N GLN A 56 9.91 -17.86 -13.13
CA GLN A 56 10.86 -16.77 -13.39
C GLN A 56 11.36 -16.10 -12.11
N TYR A 57 10.90 -16.52 -10.93
CA TYR A 57 11.43 -16.00 -9.68
C TYR A 57 12.92 -16.33 -9.56
N ARG A 58 13.73 -15.28 -9.43
CA ARG A 58 15.15 -15.35 -9.14
C ARG A 58 15.42 -14.45 -7.94
N PRO A 59 15.70 -15.02 -6.75
CA PRO A 59 16.01 -14.21 -5.58
C PRO A 59 17.25 -13.37 -5.87
N LYS A 60 17.11 -12.04 -5.88
CA LYS A 60 18.23 -11.10 -5.91
C LYS A 60 18.37 -10.49 -4.52
N LEU A 61 19.54 -10.64 -3.90
CA LEU A 61 19.93 -9.88 -2.71
C LEU A 61 20.20 -8.43 -3.12
N SER A 62 19.16 -7.60 -3.20
CA SER A 62 19.34 -6.14 -3.32
C SER A 62 19.49 -5.55 -1.91
N TRP A 63 20.74 -5.31 -1.51
CA TRP A 63 21.10 -4.82 -0.17
C TRP A 63 20.88 -3.31 0.03
N SER A 64 20.83 -2.51 -1.04
CA SER A 64 20.75 -1.05 -0.94
C SER A 64 19.30 -0.55 -0.94
N GLY A 65 18.82 -0.07 0.22
CA GLY A 65 17.57 0.69 0.37
C GLY A 65 16.36 -0.07 0.92
N TRP A 66 16.39 -1.40 0.91
CA TRP A 66 15.28 -2.24 1.41
C TRP A 66 15.02 -2.08 2.91
N TRP A 67 16.07 -1.85 3.71
CA TRP A 67 15.98 -1.68 5.16
C TRP A 67 15.21 -0.42 5.57
N VAL A 68 15.38 0.70 4.85
CA VAL A 68 14.69 1.97 5.17
C VAL A 68 13.18 1.82 5.01
N GLN A 69 12.73 1.11 3.98
CA GLN A 69 11.31 0.84 3.75
C GLN A 69 10.77 -0.28 4.65
N MET A 70 11.60 -1.23 5.10
CA MET A 70 11.24 -2.28 6.07
C MET A 70 11.14 -1.77 7.52
N LEU A 71 11.96 -0.80 7.90
CA LEU A 71 12.02 -0.21 9.24
C LEU A 71 10.84 0.75 9.53
N GLY A 72 9.95 0.97 8.55
CA GLY A 72 8.69 1.72 8.74
C GLY A 72 8.84 3.23 8.79
N TRP A 73 10.00 3.75 8.37
CA TRP A 73 10.24 5.18 8.27
C TRP A 73 10.46 5.59 6.81
N PHE A 74 9.45 6.24 6.24
CA PHE A 74 9.56 6.90 4.94
C PHE A 74 9.64 8.41 5.21
N PRO A 75 10.62 9.13 4.63
CA PRO A 75 10.71 10.57 4.76
C PRO A 75 9.47 11.23 4.13
N ARG A 76 8.73 12.01 4.92
CA ARG A 76 7.56 12.75 4.43
C ARG A 76 7.97 13.78 3.40
N GLY A 77 7.10 14.02 2.41
CA GLY A 77 7.37 14.97 1.32
C GLY A 77 8.52 14.55 0.39
N ARG A 78 9.07 13.34 0.54
CA ARG A 78 10.11 12.80 -0.33
C ARG A 78 9.64 11.51 -1.00
N GLY A 79 9.85 11.42 -2.30
CA GLY A 79 9.37 10.32 -3.14
C GLY A 79 8.05 10.65 -3.83
N GLN A 80 7.97 10.31 -5.11
CA GLN A 80 6.77 10.50 -5.92
C GLN A 80 6.02 9.15 -6.02
N ALA A 81 4.70 9.17 -5.78
CA ALA A 81 3.87 8.00 -6.03
C ALA A 81 3.94 7.62 -7.52
N PRO A 82 4.14 6.33 -7.88
CA PRO A 82 4.09 5.91 -9.26
C PRO A 82 2.75 6.28 -9.90
N ALA A 83 2.75 6.73 -11.16
CA ALA A 83 1.55 7.16 -11.87
C ALA A 83 0.39 6.13 -11.80
N ALA A 84 0.73 4.83 -11.77
CA ALA A 84 -0.23 3.73 -11.65
C ALA A 84 -1.07 3.71 -10.35
N VAL A 85 -0.64 4.44 -9.31
CA VAL A 85 -1.32 4.52 -8.00
C VAL A 85 -1.58 5.95 -7.56
N VAL A 86 -1.49 6.91 -8.50
CA VAL A 86 -1.89 8.30 -8.28
C VAL A 86 -3.41 8.38 -8.34
N THR A 87 -4.02 9.07 -7.39
CA THR A 87 -5.44 9.41 -7.39
C THR A 87 -5.78 10.22 -8.65
N THR A 88 -6.65 9.68 -9.49
CA THR A 88 -7.21 10.40 -10.64
C THR A 88 -8.64 10.82 -10.31
N GLY A 89 -8.88 12.12 -10.19
CA GLY A 89 -10.20 12.67 -9.87
C GLY A 89 -10.44 12.94 -8.38
N ALA A 90 -11.67 13.33 -8.04
CA ALA A 90 -12.07 13.61 -6.67
C ALA A 90 -12.12 12.33 -5.82
N VAL A 91 -11.55 12.38 -4.61
CA VAL A 91 -11.70 11.30 -3.62
C VAL A 91 -13.03 11.48 -2.91
N THR A 92 -13.90 10.48 -3.01
CA THR A 92 -15.22 10.45 -2.38
C THR A 92 -15.31 9.25 -1.45
N SER A 93 -16.19 9.31 -0.45
CA SER A 93 -16.46 8.16 0.42
C SER A 93 -16.77 6.88 -0.37
N ASP A 94 -17.63 6.98 -1.39
CA ASP A 94 -18.04 5.85 -2.22
C ASP A 94 -16.88 5.23 -3.02
N SER A 95 -15.98 6.07 -3.55
CA SER A 95 -14.81 5.57 -4.28
C SER A 95 -13.83 4.87 -3.35
N LEU A 96 -13.68 5.36 -2.10
CA LEU A 96 -12.88 4.70 -1.07
C LEU A 96 -13.47 3.36 -0.64
N HIS A 97 -14.78 3.27 -0.41
CA HIS A 97 -15.43 1.99 -0.09
C HIS A 97 -15.30 0.99 -1.24
N SER A 98 -15.43 1.44 -2.49
CA SER A 98 -15.21 0.58 -3.66
C SER A 98 -13.78 0.02 -3.71
N LEU A 99 -12.78 0.85 -3.38
CA LEU A 99 -11.39 0.43 -3.29
C LEU A 99 -11.13 -0.54 -2.13
N VAL A 100 -11.80 -0.36 -1.00
CA VAL A 100 -11.74 -1.32 0.12
C VAL A 100 -12.22 -2.70 -0.33
N GLN A 101 -13.35 -2.77 -1.03
CA GLN A 101 -13.88 -4.04 -1.54
C GLN A 101 -12.92 -4.68 -2.56
N ALA A 102 -12.40 -3.89 -3.50
CA ALA A 102 -11.42 -4.36 -4.47
C ALA A 102 -10.13 -4.87 -3.80
N ALA A 103 -9.63 -4.17 -2.78
CA ALA A 103 -8.45 -4.59 -2.03
C ALA A 103 -8.69 -5.92 -1.29
N ARG A 104 -9.85 -6.09 -0.64
CA ARG A 104 -10.24 -7.35 0.02
C ARG A 104 -10.29 -8.52 -0.96
N GLN A 105 -10.92 -8.34 -2.11
CA GLN A 105 -10.97 -9.35 -3.17
C GLN A 105 -9.57 -9.77 -3.65
N MET A 106 -8.68 -8.79 -3.83
CA MET A 106 -7.28 -9.05 -4.20
C MET A 106 -6.53 -9.85 -3.13
N LEU A 107 -6.75 -9.57 -1.84
CA LEU A 107 -6.11 -10.34 -0.76
C LEU A 107 -6.56 -11.80 -0.73
N THR A 108 -7.85 -12.06 -0.96
CA THR A 108 -8.38 -13.42 -1.07
C THR A 108 -7.70 -14.17 -2.22
N ALA A 109 -7.58 -13.54 -3.40
CA ALA A 109 -6.89 -14.13 -4.54
C ALA A 109 -5.38 -14.37 -4.25
N CYS A 110 -4.73 -13.47 -3.52
CA CYS A 110 -3.31 -13.61 -3.16
C CYS A 110 -3.04 -14.78 -2.19
N ALA A 111 -4.05 -15.25 -1.44
CA ALA A 111 -3.89 -16.39 -0.53
C ALA A 111 -3.47 -17.65 -1.31
N ALA A 112 -4.07 -17.89 -2.47
CA ALA A 112 -3.85 -19.07 -3.32
C ALA A 112 -2.56 -19.02 -4.17
N LEU A 113 -1.87 -17.87 -4.23
CA LEU A 113 -0.68 -17.72 -5.08
C LEU A 113 0.52 -18.53 -4.55
N PRO A 114 1.38 -19.06 -5.44
CA PRO A 114 2.66 -19.67 -5.06
C PRO A 114 3.54 -18.74 -4.23
N ALA A 115 4.38 -19.30 -3.35
CA ALA A 115 5.32 -18.51 -2.56
C ALA A 115 6.33 -17.72 -3.43
N THR A 116 6.62 -18.24 -4.62
CA THR A 116 7.51 -17.67 -5.64
C THR A 116 6.83 -16.66 -6.58
N SER A 117 5.51 -16.43 -6.45
CA SER A 117 4.90 -15.24 -7.06
C SER A 117 5.63 -13.99 -6.56
N HIS A 118 5.87 -13.05 -7.47
CA HIS A 118 6.82 -11.98 -7.20
C HIS A 118 6.43 -10.63 -7.80
N PHE A 119 6.87 -9.57 -7.14
CA PHE A 119 6.74 -8.19 -7.56
C PHE A 119 8.11 -7.64 -7.92
N LYS A 120 8.25 -7.09 -9.13
CA LYS A 120 9.48 -6.43 -9.59
C LYS A 120 9.36 -4.92 -9.31
N HIS A 121 10.01 -4.45 -8.28
CA HIS A 121 10.13 -3.02 -8.01
C HIS A 121 11.18 -2.39 -8.94
N PRO A 122 10.91 -1.23 -9.58
CA PRO A 122 11.85 -0.57 -10.48
C PRO A 122 13.22 -0.20 -9.88
N ALA A 123 13.34 -0.20 -8.55
CA ALA A 123 14.51 0.28 -7.81
C ALA A 123 15.02 -0.76 -6.81
N PHE A 124 14.11 -1.52 -6.17
CA PHE A 124 14.45 -2.45 -5.09
C PHE A 124 14.50 -3.91 -5.52
N GLY A 125 14.42 -4.20 -6.82
CA GLY A 125 14.58 -5.54 -7.35
C GLY A 125 13.32 -6.39 -7.23
N ILE A 126 13.47 -7.70 -7.05
CA ILE A 126 12.37 -8.68 -7.09
C ILE A 126 12.05 -9.12 -5.65
N HIS A 127 10.78 -8.96 -5.26
CA HIS A 127 10.25 -9.38 -3.97
C HIS A 127 9.32 -10.56 -4.15
N ASN A 128 9.48 -11.61 -3.35
CA ASN A 128 8.52 -12.73 -3.34
C ASN A 128 7.18 -12.33 -2.68
N LYS A 129 6.21 -13.25 -2.66
CA LYS A 129 4.88 -13.05 -2.07
C LYS A 129 4.95 -12.52 -0.64
N ALA A 130 5.76 -13.17 0.20
CA ALA A 130 5.89 -12.83 1.61
C ALA A 130 6.48 -11.42 1.81
N GLN A 131 7.56 -11.09 1.10
CA GLN A 131 8.21 -9.78 1.13
C GLN A 131 7.27 -8.68 0.62
N THR A 132 6.52 -8.96 -0.44
CA THR A 132 5.57 -8.00 -1.03
C THR A 132 4.41 -7.73 -0.07
N ILE A 133 3.84 -8.76 0.57
CA ILE A 133 2.80 -8.57 1.60
C ILE A 133 3.35 -7.77 2.79
N ARG A 134 4.59 -8.02 3.20
CA ARG A 134 5.23 -7.24 4.27
C ARG A 134 5.41 -5.78 3.87
N LEU A 135 5.78 -5.49 2.62
CA LEU A 135 5.89 -4.13 2.09
C LEU A 135 4.53 -3.42 2.11
N MET A 136 3.45 -4.09 1.68
CA MET A 136 2.08 -3.56 1.77
C MET A 136 1.75 -3.14 3.21
N ILE A 137 1.99 -4.00 4.19
CA ILE A 137 1.70 -3.71 5.61
C ILE A 137 2.49 -2.49 6.10
N VAL A 138 3.79 -2.43 5.83
CA VAL A 138 4.64 -1.34 6.32
C VAL A 138 4.29 0.00 5.66
N HIS A 139 4.01 -0.02 4.35
CA HIS A 139 3.52 1.15 3.60
C HIS A 139 2.17 1.65 4.13
N THR A 140 1.19 0.75 4.30
CA THR A 140 -0.12 1.12 4.84
C THR A 140 -0.01 1.72 6.25
N ARG A 141 0.80 1.12 7.13
CA ARG A 141 1.02 1.65 8.48
C ARG A 141 1.66 3.03 8.48
N HIS A 142 2.58 3.29 7.56
CA HIS A 142 3.17 4.61 7.37
C HIS A 142 2.10 5.66 7.05
N HIS A 143 1.24 5.40 6.06
CA HIS A 143 0.14 6.31 5.72
C HIS A 143 -0.86 6.49 6.84
N ARG A 144 -1.19 5.40 7.56
CA ARG A 144 -2.10 5.46 8.70
C ARG A 144 -1.54 6.29 9.86
N ARG A 145 -0.22 6.36 10.01
CA ARG A 145 0.44 7.27 10.95
C ARG A 145 0.29 8.72 10.53
N ILE A 146 0.44 9.02 9.24
CA ILE A 146 0.20 10.38 8.72
C ILE A 146 -1.26 10.79 8.94
N ILE A 147 -2.22 9.91 8.65
CA ILE A 147 -3.64 10.16 8.91
C ILE A 147 -3.87 10.46 10.39
N ARG A 148 -3.29 9.68 11.31
CA ARG A 148 -3.40 9.93 12.74
C ARG A 148 -2.89 11.32 13.11
N ASP A 149 -1.74 11.71 12.58
CA ASP A 149 -1.16 13.02 12.85
C ASP A 149 -2.03 14.16 12.28
N ILE A 150 -2.65 13.99 11.10
CA ILE A 150 -3.64 14.93 10.54
C ILE A 150 -4.85 15.07 11.46
N LEU A 151 -5.32 13.97 12.04
CA LEU A 151 -6.50 13.96 12.92
C LEU A 151 -6.21 14.46 14.34
N ALA A 152 -4.95 14.45 14.77
CA ALA A 152 -4.54 14.90 16.11
C ALA A 152 -4.51 16.43 16.24
N GLY A 153 -4.34 17.16 15.13
CA GLY A 153 -4.27 18.64 15.11
C GLY A 153 -2.86 19.18 15.15
#